data_AF-I3SU54-F1
#
_entry.id   AF-I3SU54-F1
#
_cell.length_a   1.000
_cell.length_b   1.000
_cell.length_c   1.000
_cell.angle_alpha   90.00
_cell.angle_beta   90.00
_cell.angle_gamma   90.00
#
_symmetry.space_group_name_H-M   'P 1'
#
loop_
_entity.id
_entity.type
_entity.pdbx_description
1 polymer ?
#
loop_
_entity_poly.entity_id
_entity_poly.type
_entity_poly.pdbx_seq_one_letter_code
_entity_poly.pdbx_strand_id
1 'polypeptide(L)'
;MKFNLELNNLNAETDTSQRNKDPSTVQCLYLPWESASESQLQDIMPDVVMGADVIYDPVCLPHLVRVLTILLNRMICGECISCKRLSPNGRDENGERNYKDAGDRSEDRCKAVNKDGCDGRSKEAPVAYIACVVRNVETFNYFLSLADQAKLDIMDLTDSLKPVNLLQYMQSYNQTGLMNA
;
A
#
# COMPACT_ATOMS: atom_id res chain seq x y z
N MET A 1 14.26 16.90 -12.15
CA MET A 1 12.96 17.16 -11.47
C MET A 1 13.08 18.07 -10.24
N LYS A 2 14.23 18.12 -9.55
CA LYS A 2 14.49 18.99 -8.38
C LYS A 2 14.04 20.46 -8.57
N PHE A 3 14.43 21.08 -9.68
CA PHE A 3 14.06 22.46 -10.00
C PHE A 3 12.54 22.71 -10.09
N ASN A 4 11.77 21.75 -10.63
CA ASN A 4 10.31 21.87 -10.72
C ASN A 4 9.63 21.74 -9.35
N LEU A 5 10.24 21.01 -8.41
CA LEU A 5 9.73 20.86 -7.05
C LEU A 5 10.01 22.13 -6.23
N GLU A 6 11.20 22.73 -6.40
CA GLU A 6 11.56 24.03 -5.82
C GLU A 6 10.59 25.15 -6.28
N LEU A 7 10.23 25.17 -7.56
CA LEU A 7 9.22 26.09 -8.12
C LEU A 7 7.83 25.95 -7.49
N ASN A 8 7.50 24.78 -6.92
CA ASN A 8 6.22 24.52 -6.26
C ASN A 8 6.33 24.57 -4.71
N ASN A 9 7.44 25.06 -4.16
CA ASN A 9 7.73 25.07 -2.72
C ASN A 9 7.66 23.68 -2.06
N LEU A 10 7.96 22.62 -2.81
CA LEU A 10 8.00 21.24 -2.32
C LEU A 10 9.47 20.86 -2.08
N ASN A 11 9.94 21.03 -0.83
CA ASN A 11 11.27 20.56 -0.46
C ASN A 11 11.30 19.02 -0.45
N ALA A 12 12.27 18.43 -1.15
CA ALA A 12 12.59 17.01 -1.08
C ALA A 12 13.52 16.69 0.11
N GLU A 13 13.36 17.39 1.23
CA GLU A 13 14.23 17.24 2.41
C GLU A 13 13.80 16.04 3.25
N THR A 14 14.80 15.22 3.60
CA THR A 14 14.75 13.96 4.36
C THR A 14 14.43 14.12 5.85
N ASP A 15 13.84 15.23 6.28
CA ASP A 15 13.64 15.48 7.71
C ASP A 15 12.39 14.79 8.25
N THR A 16 12.62 13.61 8.81
CA THR A 16 11.74 12.91 9.73
C THR A 16 11.64 13.68 11.05
N SER A 17 10.87 14.77 11.09
CA SER A 17 10.49 15.39 12.36
C SER A 17 8.99 15.60 12.44
N GLN A 18 8.38 14.85 13.37
CA GLN A 18 7.06 15.00 13.98
C GLN A 18 5.98 15.66 13.12
N ARG A 19 5.23 14.86 12.36
CA ARG A 19 4.09 15.38 11.62
C ARG A 19 2.79 15.10 12.36
N ASN A 20 2.33 16.08 13.13
CA ASN A 20 0.89 16.34 13.23
C ASN A 20 0.45 16.78 11.83
N LYS A 21 -0.05 15.80 11.09
CA LYS A 21 -0.11 15.78 9.64
C LYS A 21 -1.57 16.01 9.25
N ASP A 22 -1.93 17.24 8.89
CA ASP A 22 -3.27 17.53 8.35
C ASP A 22 -3.53 16.59 7.16
N PRO A 23 -4.66 15.86 7.13
CA PRO A 23 -4.94 14.83 6.12
C PRO A 23 -5.01 15.36 4.68
N SER A 24 -5.13 16.68 4.49
CA SER A 24 -5.20 17.34 3.18
C SER A 24 -3.84 17.79 2.63
N THR A 25 -2.74 17.49 3.32
CA THR A 25 -1.43 18.03 2.97
C THR A 25 -0.65 17.16 1.99
N VAL A 26 -0.37 17.71 0.81
CA VAL A 26 0.50 17.10 -0.20
C VAL A 26 1.95 17.01 0.32
N GLN A 27 2.62 15.88 0.04
CA GLN A 27 4.05 15.70 0.29
C GLN A 27 4.77 15.24 -0.96
N CYS A 28 6.02 15.66 -1.09
CA CYS A 28 6.97 15.02 -1.99
C CYS A 28 7.89 14.12 -1.15
N LEU A 29 8.08 12.88 -1.58
CA LEU A 29 8.99 11.92 -0.97
C LEU A 29 9.98 11.44 -2.03
N TYR A 30 11.27 11.51 -1.72
CA TYR A 30 12.28 10.83 -2.51
C TYR A 30 12.24 9.33 -2.21
N LEU A 31 11.89 8.52 -3.20
CA LEU A 31 11.70 7.07 -3.04
C LEU A 31 12.44 6.30 -4.15
N PRO A 32 13.75 6.03 -3.99
CA PRO A 32 14.50 5.20 -4.92
C PRO A 32 14.04 3.73 -4.79
N TRP A 33 13.52 3.14 -5.87
CA TRP A 33 12.90 1.82 -5.81
C TRP A 33 13.90 0.71 -5.46
N GLU A 34 15.17 0.88 -5.82
CA GLU A 34 16.25 -0.08 -5.64
C GLU A 34 16.68 -0.22 -4.17
N SER A 35 16.65 0.88 -3.43
CA SER A 35 17.20 0.98 -2.07
C SER A 35 16.18 1.34 -0.99
N ALA A 36 14.93 1.67 -1.34
CA ALA A 36 13.88 1.89 -0.36
C ALA A 36 13.73 0.68 0.59
N SER A 37 13.73 0.94 1.90
CA SER A 37 13.54 -0.09 2.90
C SER A 37 12.06 -0.47 3.03
N GLU A 38 11.80 -1.68 3.51
CA GLU A 38 10.44 -2.14 3.76
C GLU A 38 9.75 -1.28 4.83
N SER A 39 10.45 -0.90 5.90
CA SER A 39 9.92 -0.03 6.95
C SER A 39 9.47 1.33 6.41
N GLN A 40 10.28 1.95 5.56
CA GLN A 40 9.95 3.25 4.95
C GLN A 40 8.71 3.15 4.07
N LEU A 41 8.56 2.04 3.32
CA LEU A 41 7.39 1.81 2.46
C LEU A 41 6.13 1.52 3.27
N GLN A 42 6.24 0.71 4.32
CA GLN A 42 5.14 0.40 5.21
C GLN A 42 4.62 1.65 5.93
N ASP A 43 5.47 2.62 6.27
CA ASP A 43 5.06 3.88 6.89
C ASP A 43 4.19 4.77 5.97
N ILE A 44 4.21 4.55 4.65
CA ILE A 44 3.41 5.32 3.68
C ILE A 44 1.92 4.92 3.78
N MET A 45 1.64 3.63 3.99
CA MET A 45 0.29 3.03 4.07
C MET A 45 -0.74 3.62 3.09
N PRO A 46 -0.50 3.61 1.77
CA PRO A 46 -1.45 4.19 0.82
C PRO A 46 -2.77 3.42 0.80
N ASP A 47 -3.88 4.10 0.54
CA ASP A 47 -5.13 3.46 0.07
C ASP A 47 -5.07 3.21 -1.44
N VAL A 48 -4.44 4.11 -2.20
CA VAL A 48 -4.31 4.02 -3.66
C VAL A 48 -2.89 4.40 -4.07
N VAL A 49 -2.30 3.59 -4.96
CA VAL A 49 -1.06 3.90 -5.66
C VAL A 49 -1.37 4.22 -7.12
N MET A 50 -0.80 5.29 -7.67
CA MET A 50 -0.96 5.68 -9.07
C MET A 50 0.40 5.76 -9.76
N GLY A 51 0.51 5.17 -10.95
CA GLY A 51 1.69 5.25 -11.79
C GLY A 51 1.32 5.54 -13.24
N ALA A 52 2.13 6.35 -13.93
CA ALA A 52 1.95 6.66 -15.34
C ALA A 52 3.26 6.42 -16.10
N ASP A 53 3.20 5.57 -17.14
CA ASP A 53 4.31 5.20 -18.01
C ASP A 53 5.57 4.70 -17.26
N VAL A 54 5.37 3.95 -16.18
CA VAL A 54 6.46 3.45 -15.30
C VAL A 54 7.05 2.10 -15.72
N ILE A 55 6.44 1.41 -16.69
CA ILE A 55 6.86 0.09 -17.19
C ILE A 55 7.62 0.29 -18.51
N TYR A 56 8.92 0.62 -18.42
CA TYR A 56 9.72 0.92 -19.62
C TYR A 56 11.13 0.30 -19.61
N ASP A 57 11.79 0.23 -18.45
CA ASP A 57 13.13 -0.35 -18.32
C ASP A 57 13.06 -1.69 -17.57
N PRO A 58 13.41 -2.82 -18.21
CA PRO A 58 13.45 -4.13 -17.57
C PRO A 58 14.27 -4.17 -16.27
N VAL A 59 15.35 -3.39 -16.15
CA VAL A 59 16.21 -3.38 -14.96
C VAL A 59 15.48 -2.83 -13.74
N CYS A 60 14.55 -1.90 -13.93
CA CYS A 60 13.77 -1.29 -12.86
C CYS A 60 12.58 -2.16 -12.40
N LEU A 61 12.08 -3.06 -13.24
CA LEU A 61 10.84 -3.80 -12.97
C LEU A 61 10.88 -4.66 -11.70
N PRO A 62 11.95 -5.42 -11.38
CA PRO A 62 12.03 -6.15 -10.12
C PRO A 62 11.88 -5.24 -8.90
N HIS A 63 12.45 -4.04 -8.96
CA HIS A 63 12.38 -3.06 -7.90
C HIS A 63 10.99 -2.43 -7.80
N LEU A 64 10.37 -2.10 -8.94
CA LEU A 64 9.00 -1.61 -8.99
C LEU A 64 8.02 -2.63 -8.38
N VAL A 65 8.10 -3.90 -8.79
CA VAL A 65 7.23 -4.96 -8.27
C VAL A 65 7.45 -5.14 -6.77
N ARG A 66 8.69 -5.15 -6.28
CA ARG A 66 8.99 -5.20 -4.84
C ARG A 66 8.30 -4.07 -4.07
N VAL A 67 8.40 -2.84 -4.59
CA VAL A 67 7.77 -1.66 -3.97
C VAL A 67 6.25 -1.81 -3.94
N LEU A 68 5.64 -2.20 -5.07
CA LEU A 68 4.19 -2.42 -5.15
C LEU A 68 3.74 -3.52 -4.18
N THR A 69 4.45 -4.64 -4.09
CA THR A 69 4.13 -5.71 -3.15
C THR A 69 4.12 -5.23 -1.70
N ILE A 70 5.09 -4.43 -1.29
CA ILE A 70 5.15 -3.92 0.08
C ILE A 70 4.04 -2.89 0.34
N LEU A 71 3.79 -1.98 -0.62
CA LEU A 71 2.75 -0.95 -0.48
C LEU A 71 1.33 -1.54 -0.48
N LEU A 72 1.11 -2.62 -1.24
CA LEU A 72 -0.20 -3.27 -1.35
C LEU A 72 -0.42 -4.33 -0.27
N ASN A 73 0.64 -4.91 0.27
CA ASN A 73 0.55 -5.80 1.41
C ASN A 73 0.50 -4.97 2.69
N ARG A 74 -0.70 -4.46 3.02
CA ARG A 74 -0.95 -4.00 4.38
C ARG A 74 -0.69 -5.18 5.30
N MET A 75 0.43 -5.13 6.02
CA MET A 75 0.45 -5.74 7.33
C MET A 75 -0.70 -5.09 8.09
N ILE A 76 -1.83 -5.78 8.15
CA ILE A 76 -2.74 -5.61 9.27
C ILE A 76 -1.81 -5.73 10.46
N CYS A 77 -1.75 -4.72 11.33
CA CYS A 77 -1.22 -4.89 12.68
C CYS A 77 -2.07 -5.98 13.35
N GLY A 78 -1.75 -7.23 13.04
CA GLY A 78 -2.40 -8.47 13.42
C GLY A 78 -1.54 -9.27 14.38
N GLU A 79 -0.47 -8.66 14.90
CA GLU A 79 0.18 -9.08 16.14
C GLU A 79 -0.14 -8.12 17.28
N CYS A 80 -1.43 -7.87 17.49
CA CYS A 80 -1.90 -7.96 18.87
C CYS A 80 -1.82 -9.44 19.26
N ILE A 81 -0.64 -9.88 19.73
CA ILE A 81 -0.46 -11.22 20.32
C ILE A 81 -1.37 -11.41 21.57
N SER A 82 -2.02 -10.36 22.07
CA SER A 82 -2.86 -10.41 23.26
C SER A 82 -4.32 -10.86 23.05
N CYS A 83 -4.77 -11.20 21.84
CA CYS A 83 -6.14 -11.71 21.64
C CYS A 83 -6.19 -13.08 20.96
N LYS A 84 -5.28 -13.99 21.31
CA LYS A 84 -5.51 -15.42 21.10
C LYS A 84 -6.39 -15.98 22.23
N ARG A 85 -7.69 -16.12 21.91
CA ARG A 85 -8.55 -17.24 22.33
C ARG A 85 -8.96 -17.32 23.81
N LEU A 86 -9.86 -16.45 24.26
CA LEU A 86 -10.86 -16.89 25.24
C LEU A 86 -11.98 -17.60 24.49
N SER A 87 -11.80 -18.89 24.24
CA SER A 87 -12.91 -19.76 23.87
C SER A 87 -13.64 -20.14 25.16
N PRO A 88 -14.94 -19.84 25.31
CA PRO A 88 -15.70 -20.20 26.50
C PRO A 88 -16.11 -21.67 26.39
N ASN A 89 -15.44 -22.54 27.13
CA ASN A 89 -15.99 -23.77 27.74
C ASN A 89 -14.86 -24.69 28.20
N GLY A 90 -14.72 -24.82 29.51
CA GLY A 90 -13.89 -25.82 30.17
C GLY A 90 -14.12 -25.66 31.67
N ARG A 91 -14.88 -26.57 32.24
CA ARG A 91 -15.46 -26.53 33.58
C ARG A 91 -14.37 -26.55 34.64
N ASP A 92 -14.61 -25.82 35.73
CA ASP A 92 -13.90 -25.92 36.99
C ASP A 92 -13.90 -27.36 37.48
N GLU A 93 -12.72 -27.96 37.68
CA GLU A 93 -12.56 -29.06 38.63
C GLU A 93 -11.25 -28.91 39.42
N ASN A 94 -11.42 -28.95 40.74
CA ASN A 94 -10.43 -28.84 41.79
C ASN A 94 -9.29 -29.86 41.66
N GLY A 95 -8.08 -29.42 41.99
CA GLY A 95 -6.94 -30.32 42.21
C GLY A 95 -5.78 -29.61 42.88
N GLU A 96 -5.81 -29.54 44.20
CA GLU A 96 -4.65 -29.19 45.03
C GLU A 96 -3.45 -30.06 44.67
N ARG A 97 -2.27 -29.45 44.53
CA ARG A 97 -1.00 -30.08 44.90
C ARG A 97 0.11 -29.02 45.06
N ASN A 98 0.53 -28.86 46.32
CA ASN A 98 1.67 -28.09 46.78
C ASN A 98 2.99 -28.55 46.14
N TYR A 99 3.79 -27.62 45.59
CA TYR A 99 5.26 -27.65 45.69
C TYR A 99 5.79 -26.20 45.68
N LYS A 100 6.73 -25.94 46.59
CA LYS A 100 7.43 -24.67 46.78
C LYS A 100 8.58 -24.57 45.78
N ASP A 101 8.79 -23.42 45.13
CA ASP A 101 10.13 -22.82 44.99
C ASP A 101 10.07 -21.37 44.48
N ALA A 102 11.09 -20.60 44.86
CA ALA A 102 11.23 -19.16 44.75
C ALA A 102 11.47 -18.66 43.30
N GLY A 103 10.97 -17.45 43.01
CA GLY A 103 11.26 -16.74 41.77
C GLY A 103 10.58 -15.37 41.72
N ASP A 104 11.30 -14.36 42.19
CA ASP A 104 11.02 -12.94 42.06
C ASP A 104 10.60 -12.53 40.64
N ARG A 105 9.37 -12.03 40.48
CA ARG A 105 8.90 -11.36 39.26
C ARG A 105 8.04 -10.16 39.62
N SER A 106 8.64 -8.98 39.43
CA SER A 106 8.03 -7.67 39.34
C SER A 106 6.68 -7.69 38.60
N GLU A 107 5.59 -7.37 39.30
CA GLU A 107 4.28 -7.05 38.72
C GLU A 107 4.31 -5.62 38.16
N ASP A 108 4.78 -5.45 36.93
CA ASP A 108 4.55 -4.20 36.20
C ASP A 108 3.09 -4.14 35.73
N ARG A 109 2.28 -3.41 36.50
CA ARG A 109 0.89 -3.07 36.15
C ARG A 109 0.86 -2.10 34.98
N CYS A 110 0.83 -2.60 33.75
CA CYS A 110 0.45 -1.79 32.60
C CYS A 110 -1.06 -1.50 32.65
N LYS A 111 -1.43 -0.31 33.13
CA LYS A 111 -2.79 0.23 33.03
C LYS A 111 -3.17 0.39 31.55
N ALA A 112 -4.02 -0.49 31.04
CA ALA A 112 -4.65 -0.31 29.74
C ALA A 112 -5.57 0.93 29.80
N VAL A 113 -5.14 2.02 29.17
CA VAL A 113 -6.01 3.15 28.86
C VAL A 113 -6.83 2.75 27.64
N ASN A 114 -8.10 2.40 27.86
CA ASN A 114 -9.06 2.22 26.78
C ASN A 114 -9.25 3.56 26.06
N LYS A 115 -8.56 3.77 24.94
CA LYS A 115 -9.04 4.72 23.94
C LYS A 115 -9.99 3.97 23.01
N ASP A 116 -11.25 4.10 23.39
CA ASP A 116 -12.42 3.75 22.61
C ASP A 116 -12.46 4.58 21.32
N GLY A 117 -12.88 3.97 20.21
CA GLY A 117 -12.94 4.61 18.90
C GLY A 117 -12.41 3.79 17.73
N CYS A 118 -12.67 2.48 17.69
CA CYS A 118 -12.51 1.68 16.47
C CYS A 118 -13.75 1.91 15.60
N ASP A 119 -13.67 2.87 14.68
CA ASP A 119 -14.63 2.96 13.58
C ASP A 119 -14.42 1.72 12.69
N GLY A 120 -15.25 0.70 12.92
CA GLY A 120 -15.20 -0.63 12.31
C GLY A 120 -15.54 -0.67 10.82
N ARG A 121 -15.20 0.37 10.06
CA ARG A 121 -15.20 0.30 8.60
C ARG A 121 -14.01 -0.55 8.18
N SER A 122 -14.31 -1.76 7.71
CA SER A 122 -13.36 -2.58 6.94
C SER A 122 -12.86 -1.75 5.77
N LYS A 123 -11.68 -1.12 5.92
CA LYS A 123 -11.03 -0.37 4.84
C LYS A 123 -10.75 -1.35 3.71
N GLU A 124 -11.12 -0.96 2.49
CA GLU A 124 -10.80 -1.72 1.29
C GLU A 124 -9.29 -1.96 1.21
N ALA A 125 -8.90 -3.10 0.62
CA ALA A 125 -7.51 -3.41 0.38
C ALA A 125 -6.89 -2.32 -0.52
N PRO A 126 -5.61 -1.97 -0.32
CA PRO A 126 -4.97 -0.97 -1.17
C PRO A 126 -4.90 -1.47 -2.61
N VAL A 127 -5.03 -0.54 -3.57
CA VAL A 127 -5.02 -0.87 -5.01
C VAL A 127 -4.00 0.00 -5.74
N ALA A 128 -3.33 -0.55 -6.74
CA ALA A 128 -2.46 0.18 -7.66
C ALA A 128 -3.09 0.31 -9.04
N TYR A 129 -3.12 1.54 -9.57
CA TYR A 129 -3.51 1.83 -10.95
C TYR A 129 -2.28 2.27 -11.75
N ILE A 130 -1.97 1.56 -12.83
CA ILE A 130 -0.86 1.89 -13.72
C ILE A 130 -1.42 2.15 -15.11
N ALA A 131 -1.23 3.37 -15.60
CA ALA A 131 -1.53 3.74 -16.98
C ALA A 131 -0.24 3.74 -17.79
N CYS A 132 -0.10 2.85 -18.77
CA CYS A 132 1.10 2.81 -19.61
C CYS A 132 0.76 2.44 -21.05
N VAL A 133 1.62 2.87 -21.98
CA VAL A 133 1.59 2.40 -23.36
C VAL A 133 2.56 1.25 -23.48
N VAL A 134 2.12 0.11 -24.04
CA VAL A 134 3.02 -1.02 -24.30
C VAL A 134 3.91 -0.68 -25.50
N ARG A 135 5.12 -0.19 -25.23
CA ARG A 135 6.13 0.13 -26.25
C ARG A 135 6.94 -1.10 -26.67
N ASN A 136 7.22 -1.97 -25.69
CA ASN A 136 7.90 -3.23 -25.87
C ASN A 136 7.12 -4.33 -25.14
N VAL A 137 6.65 -5.32 -25.90
CA VAL A 137 5.85 -6.43 -25.39
C VAL A 137 6.66 -7.35 -24.47
N GLU A 138 7.96 -7.52 -24.72
CA GLU A 138 8.85 -8.33 -23.88
C GLU A 138 9.01 -7.72 -22.49
N THR A 139 9.20 -6.39 -22.42
CA THR A 139 9.28 -5.66 -21.14
C THR A 139 7.97 -5.76 -20.36
N PHE A 140 6.84 -5.62 -21.04
CA PHE A 140 5.53 -5.74 -20.41
C PHE A 140 5.27 -7.16 -19.90
N ASN A 141 5.56 -8.19 -20.70
CA ASN A 141 5.42 -9.58 -20.28
C ASN A 141 6.36 -9.92 -19.12
N TYR A 142 7.58 -9.36 -19.10
CA TYR A 142 8.48 -9.52 -17.97
C TYR A 142 7.90 -8.93 -16.68
N PHE A 143 7.31 -7.73 -16.75
CA PHE A 143 6.57 -7.15 -15.62
C PHE A 143 5.46 -8.07 -15.13
N LEU A 144 4.61 -8.60 -16.03
CA LEU A 144 3.54 -9.53 -15.66
C LEU A 144 4.07 -10.78 -14.96
N SER A 145 5.17 -11.36 -15.46
CA SER A 145 5.80 -12.53 -14.85
C SER A 145 6.33 -12.26 -13.44
N LEU A 146 6.87 -11.06 -13.19
CA LEU A 146 7.38 -10.67 -11.88
C LEU A 146 6.22 -10.44 -10.89
N ALA A 147 5.13 -9.83 -11.37
CA ALA A 147 3.95 -9.60 -10.57
C ALA A 147 3.27 -10.92 -10.15
N ASP A 148 3.16 -11.89 -11.06
CA ASP A 148 2.66 -13.24 -10.77
C ASP A 148 3.53 -13.95 -9.72
N GLN A 149 4.86 -13.91 -9.88
CA GLN A 149 5.80 -14.43 -8.87
C GLN A 149 5.63 -13.77 -7.50
N ALA A 150 5.31 -12.48 -7.48
CA ALA A 150 5.04 -11.71 -6.28
C ALA A 150 3.60 -11.87 -5.75
N LYS A 151 2.76 -12.70 -6.40
CA LYS A 151 1.35 -12.95 -6.07
C LYS A 151 0.48 -11.68 -6.09
N LEU A 152 0.80 -10.75 -6.99
CA LEU A 152 -0.04 -9.60 -7.26
C LEU A 152 -1.13 -9.97 -8.26
N ASP A 153 -2.37 -9.65 -7.94
CA ASP A 153 -3.49 -9.79 -8.88
C ASP A 153 -3.52 -8.58 -9.83
N ILE A 154 -3.48 -8.83 -11.14
CA ILE A 154 -3.46 -7.81 -12.17
C ILE A 154 -4.69 -7.98 -13.06
N MET A 155 -5.41 -6.86 -13.25
CA MET A 155 -6.57 -6.78 -14.12
C MET A 155 -6.38 -5.68 -15.16
N ASP A 156 -6.62 -6.01 -16.43
CA ASP A 156 -6.65 -5.02 -17.52
C ASP A 156 -7.97 -4.24 -17.49
N LEU A 157 -7.86 -2.91 -17.43
CA LEU A 157 -8.98 -1.98 -17.35
C LEU A 157 -9.17 -1.16 -18.63
N THR A 158 -8.38 -1.42 -19.68
CA THR A 158 -8.37 -0.62 -20.92
C THR A 158 -9.76 -0.55 -21.56
N ASP A 159 -10.48 -1.67 -21.58
CA ASP A 159 -11.81 -1.73 -22.16
C ASP A 159 -12.93 -1.23 -21.23
N SER A 160 -12.77 -1.34 -19.92
CA SER A 160 -13.77 -0.93 -18.93
C SER A 160 -13.72 0.58 -18.64
N LEU A 161 -12.53 1.19 -18.70
CA LEU A 161 -12.29 2.60 -18.38
C LEU A 161 -11.99 3.45 -19.63
N LYS A 162 -12.87 3.38 -20.64
CA LYS A 162 -12.70 4.18 -21.87
C LYS A 162 -12.86 5.69 -21.56
N PRO A 163 -11.93 6.56 -22.01
CA PRO A 163 -11.99 8.00 -21.76
C PRO A 163 -13.29 8.66 -22.23
N VAL A 164 -13.92 8.13 -23.29
CA VAL A 164 -15.20 8.65 -23.83
C VAL A 164 -16.38 8.54 -22.85
N ASN A 165 -16.27 7.69 -21.83
CA ASN A 165 -17.25 7.57 -20.74
C ASN A 165 -16.97 8.57 -19.61
N LEU A 166 -15.73 9.08 -19.51
CA LEU A 166 -15.28 10.00 -18.46
C LEU A 166 -15.27 11.47 -18.92
N LEU A 167 -14.93 11.69 -20.19
CA LEU A 167 -14.80 12.98 -20.82
C LEU A 167 -15.73 13.01 -22.02
N GLN A 168 -17.01 13.31 -21.75
CA GLN A 168 -18.08 13.24 -22.75
C GLN A 168 -17.79 14.12 -23.99
N TYR A 169 -17.02 15.20 -23.83
CA TYR A 169 -16.55 16.03 -24.95
C TYR A 169 -15.56 15.31 -25.88
N MET A 170 -14.87 14.25 -25.43
CA MET A 170 -13.99 13.46 -26.29
C MET A 170 -14.75 12.70 -27.39
N GLN A 171 -16.07 12.52 -27.23
CA GLN A 171 -16.92 11.92 -28.26
C GLN A 171 -16.90 12.73 -29.56
N SER A 172 -16.69 14.06 -29.50
CA SER A 172 -16.61 14.90 -30.70
C SER A 172 -15.31 14.72 -31.51
N TYR A 173 -14.29 14.06 -30.95
CA TYR A 173 -13.03 13.75 -31.65
C TYR A 173 -13.06 12.40 -32.36
N ASN A 174 -14.07 11.54 -32.09
CA ASN A 174 -14.33 10.30 -32.83
C ASN A 174 -14.96 10.59 -34.21
N GLN A 175 -14.41 11.54 -34.97
CA GLN A 175 -14.87 11.84 -36.32
C GLN A 175 -14.28 10.83 -37.32
N THR A 176 -14.80 9.62 -37.33
CA THR A 176 -14.67 8.67 -38.46
C THR A 176 -15.59 9.07 -39.64
N GLY A 177 -15.80 10.37 -39.86
CA GLY A 177 -16.79 10.91 -40.79
C GLY A 177 -16.24 11.65 -42.01
N LEU A 178 -14.99 11.42 -42.42
CA LEU A 178 -14.36 12.15 -43.53
C LEU A 178 -13.86 11.27 -44.70
N MET A 179 -14.46 10.10 -44.91
CA MET A 179 -14.33 9.36 -46.17
C MET A 179 -15.69 8.85 -46.61
N ASN A 180 -16.48 9.73 -47.23
CA ASN A 180 -17.54 9.42 -48.18
C ASN A 180 -17.95 10.74 -48.85
N ALA A 181 -17.19 11.15 -49.87
CA ALA A 181 -17.60 12.12 -50.88
C ALA A 181 -16.90 11.77 -52.20
#